data_AF-A0A4R9IFH6-F1
#
_entry.id   AF-A0A4R9IFH6-F1
#
_cell.length_a   1.000
_cell.length_b   1.000
_cell.length_c   1.000
_cell.angle_alpha   90.00
_cell.angle_beta   90.00
_cell.angle_gamma   90.00
#
_symmetry.space_group_name_H-M   'P 1'
#
loop_
_entity.id
_entity.type
_entity.pdbx_description
1 polymer ?
#
loop_
_entity_poly.entity_id
_entity_poly.type
_entity_poly.pdbx_seq_one_letter_code
_entity_poly.pdbx_strand_id
1 'polypeptide(L)'
;MKQFRNFSLLFLLVSLGFGFRDLILNDLKADPLDAHPIEISVKPKSAGKYELELYLPKDYGFQMEAPHRIFLSGADGLKVLNADLKLKGPVHPKKTEYFEYVKPLTFQVEGKGKLQLDGKLFYCNFVKNICIPAKVNKSFSI
;
A
#
# COMPACT_ATOMS: atom_id res chain seq x y z
N MET A 1 -25.63 67.84 -1.42
CA MET A 1 -25.69 68.58 -0.15
C MET A 1 -25.72 67.58 0.99
N LYS A 2 -24.84 67.75 2.00
CA LYS A 2 -25.01 67.38 3.43
C LYS A 2 -25.21 65.88 3.77
N GLN A 3 -24.59 65.26 4.78
CA GLN A 3 -23.65 65.69 5.84
C GLN A 3 -23.24 64.43 6.63
N PHE A 4 -21.99 64.38 7.10
CA PHE A 4 -21.48 63.49 8.15
C PHE A 4 -22.32 63.56 9.44
N ARG A 5 -22.44 62.45 10.19
CA ARG A 5 -21.83 62.31 11.54
C ARG A 5 -22.19 61.02 12.29
N ASN A 6 -21.18 60.59 13.04
CA ASN A 6 -21.08 59.56 14.08
C ASN A 6 -22.07 59.68 15.25
N PHE A 7 -22.05 58.62 16.09
CA PHE A 7 -22.48 58.42 17.50
C PHE A 7 -23.49 57.25 17.55
N SER A 8 -23.37 56.22 18.39
CA SER A 8 -22.85 56.21 19.75
C SER A 8 -22.48 54.78 20.17
N LEU A 9 -21.47 54.68 21.03
CA LEU A 9 -21.15 53.49 21.82
C LEU A 9 -22.36 53.03 22.64
N LEU A 10 -22.53 51.71 22.79
CA LEU A 10 -23.13 51.14 23.99
C LEU A 10 -22.41 49.84 24.38
N PHE A 11 -22.03 49.85 25.65
CA PHE A 11 -21.16 48.92 26.37
C PHE A 11 -21.86 47.57 26.72
N LEU A 12 -21.01 46.55 26.86
CA LEU A 12 -20.96 45.55 27.96
C LEU A 12 -21.99 44.41 28.10
N LEU A 13 -21.37 43.25 28.36
CA LEU A 13 -21.77 42.19 29.31
C LEU A 13 -22.89 41.23 28.91
N VAL A 14 -22.51 40.09 28.33
CA VAL A 14 -23.04 38.79 28.75
C VAL A 14 -21.89 37.77 28.81
N SER A 15 -21.27 37.66 29.98
CA SER A 15 -20.50 36.49 30.39
C SER A 15 -21.46 35.47 31.01
N LEU A 16 -21.86 34.45 30.24
CA LEU A 16 -22.49 33.25 30.76
C LEU A 16 -21.65 32.05 30.33
N GLY A 17 -20.92 31.52 31.30
CA GLY A 17 -20.22 30.26 31.18
C GLY A 17 -21.21 29.13 30.96
N PHE A 18 -20.89 28.30 29.98
CA PHE A 18 -21.28 26.90 29.97
C PHE A 18 -20.00 26.09 29.85
N GLY A 19 -19.54 25.57 30.99
CA GLY A 19 -18.58 24.49 31.02
C GLY A 19 -19.27 23.23 30.52
N PHE A 20 -18.98 22.85 29.27
CA PHE A 20 -19.10 21.47 28.84
C PHE A 20 -17.71 20.86 28.86
N ARG A 21 -17.57 19.97 29.84
CA ARG A 21 -16.45 19.07 30.05
C ARG A 21 -16.25 18.17 28.84
N ASP A 22 -14.98 18.04 28.44
CA ASP A 22 -14.34 16.82 27.95
C ASP A 22 -15.22 15.87 27.14
N LEU A 23 -15.49 16.25 25.89
CA LEU A 23 -15.76 15.27 24.86
C LEU A 23 -14.42 14.65 24.48
N ILE A 24 -14.21 13.45 25.04
CA ILE A 24 -13.15 12.49 24.70
C ILE A 24 -13.14 12.34 23.18
N LEU A 25 -12.25 13.09 22.52
CA LEU A 25 -11.83 12.82 21.16
C LEU A 25 -10.95 11.57 21.28
N ASN A 26 -11.57 10.40 21.12
CA ASN A 26 -10.81 9.19 20.90
C ASN A 26 -9.89 9.46 19.71
N ASP A 27 -8.60 9.51 20.02
CA ASP A 27 -7.48 9.64 19.11
C ASP A 27 -7.56 8.49 18.10
N LEU A 28 -8.33 8.67 17.03
CA LEU A 28 -8.37 7.78 15.87
C LEU A 28 -7.03 7.94 15.15
N LYS A 29 -6.00 7.30 15.70
CA LYS A 29 -4.74 7.09 15.00
C LYS A 29 -5.04 6.18 13.83
N ALA A 30 -5.24 6.78 12.66
CA ALA A 30 -5.16 6.06 11.41
C ALA A 30 -3.73 5.52 11.30
N ASP A 31 -3.58 4.20 11.19
CA ASP A 31 -2.29 3.59 10.86
C ASP A 31 -1.72 4.29 9.61
N PRO A 32 -0.41 4.57 9.57
CA PRO A 32 0.21 5.23 8.43
C PRO A 32 -0.18 4.52 7.13
N LEU A 33 -0.75 5.27 6.18
CA LEU A 33 -1.25 4.77 4.89
C LEU A 33 -0.15 4.06 4.07
N ASP A 34 1.12 4.26 4.42
CA ASP A 34 2.30 3.85 3.66
C ASP A 34 2.80 2.42 3.97
N ALA A 35 2.30 1.76 5.01
CA ALA A 35 2.74 0.41 5.38
C ALA A 35 1.69 -0.64 4.96
N HIS A 36 1.72 -1.05 3.68
CA HIS A 36 1.00 -2.25 3.27
C HIS A 36 1.66 -3.51 3.87
N PRO A 37 0.92 -4.60 4.14
CA PRO A 37 1.45 -5.81 4.75
C PRO A 37 2.18 -6.74 3.76
N ILE A 38 2.31 -6.34 2.48
CA ILE A 38 2.97 -7.15 1.47
C ILE A 38 4.48 -7.14 1.70
N GLU A 39 5.03 -8.31 2.02
CA GLU A 39 6.46 -8.55 2.09
C GLU A 39 6.95 -9.07 0.73
N ILE A 40 8.09 -8.55 0.28
CA ILE A 40 8.66 -8.87 -1.04
C ILE A 40 10.10 -9.32 -0.85
N SER A 41 10.43 -10.47 -1.42
CA SER A 41 11.77 -11.06 -1.37
C SER A 41 12.22 -11.48 -2.77
N VAL A 42 13.52 -11.39 -3.02
CA VAL A 42 14.15 -11.87 -4.27
C VAL A 42 15.19 -12.91 -3.91
N LYS A 43 15.08 -14.09 -4.51
CA LYS A 43 15.99 -15.21 -4.29
C LYS A 43 16.64 -15.69 -5.60
N PRO A 44 17.94 -16.01 -5.59
CA PRO A 44 18.57 -16.66 -6.74
C PRO A 44 18.07 -18.11 -6.87
N LYS A 45 17.76 -18.53 -8.10
CA LYS A 45 17.36 -19.91 -8.43
C LYS A 45 18.49 -20.66 -9.13
N SER A 46 19.10 -20.02 -10.13
CA SER A 46 20.27 -20.50 -10.85
C SER A 46 20.99 -19.31 -11.49
N ALA A 47 22.11 -19.53 -12.18
CA ALA A 47 22.82 -18.46 -12.88
C ALA A 47 21.86 -17.64 -13.78
N GLY A 48 21.79 -16.33 -13.52
CA GLY A 48 20.92 -15.38 -14.25
C GLY A 48 19.41 -15.57 -14.06
N LYS A 49 18.95 -16.49 -13.21
CA LYS A 49 17.53 -16.76 -12.92
C LYS A 49 17.21 -16.51 -11.46
N TYR A 50 16.15 -15.75 -11.23
CA TYR A 50 15.72 -15.33 -9.91
C TYR A 50 14.22 -15.60 -9.72
N GLU A 51 13.83 -15.66 -8.46
CA GLU A 51 12.46 -15.79 -8.01
C GLU A 51 12.09 -14.58 -7.15
N LEU A 52 10.95 -13.98 -7.47
CA LEU A 52 10.31 -12.93 -6.72
C LEU A 52 9.18 -13.57 -5.89
N GLU A 53 9.28 -13.47 -4.58
CA GLU A 53 8.30 -14.00 -3.64
C GLU A 53 7.48 -12.85 -3.05
N LEU A 54 6.16 -13.07 -2.97
CA LEU A 54 5.20 -12.15 -2.38
C LEU A 54 4.53 -12.84 -1.20
N TYR A 55 4.63 -12.25 -0.03
CA TYR A 55 4.05 -12.78 1.20
C TYR A 55 3.03 -11.82 1.78
N LEU A 56 1.97 -12.40 2.33
CA LEU A 56 0.95 -11.71 3.09
C LEU A 56 0.79 -12.44 4.43
N PRO A 57 0.45 -11.74 5.52
CA PRO A 57 0.13 -12.39 6.78
C PRO A 57 -1.14 -13.25 6.67
N LYS A 58 -1.33 -14.18 7.62
CA LYS A 58 -2.38 -15.21 7.63
C LYS A 58 -3.82 -14.72 7.37
N ASP A 59 -4.13 -13.49 7.77
CA ASP A 59 -5.47 -12.91 7.65
C ASP A 59 -5.66 -12.05 6.39
N TYR A 60 -4.75 -12.16 5.43
CA TYR A 60 -4.78 -11.44 4.18
C TYR A 60 -4.72 -12.39 2.99
N GLY A 61 -5.21 -11.93 1.84
CA GLY A 61 -5.05 -12.65 0.59
C GLY A 61 -5.07 -11.75 -0.63
N PHE A 62 -4.39 -12.18 -1.69
CA PHE A 62 -4.46 -11.54 -3.00
C PHE A 62 -5.71 -12.01 -3.73
N GLN A 63 -6.51 -11.07 -4.24
CA GLN A 63 -7.71 -11.40 -5.00
C GLN A 63 -7.33 -11.89 -6.41
N MET A 64 -7.89 -13.00 -6.86
CA MET A 64 -7.47 -13.66 -8.10
C MET A 64 -7.83 -12.86 -9.36
N GLU A 65 -9.01 -12.24 -9.38
CA GLU A 65 -9.52 -11.49 -10.54
C GLU A 65 -9.08 -10.02 -10.55
N ALA A 66 -8.40 -9.56 -9.49
CA ALA A 66 -7.97 -8.18 -9.41
C ALA A 66 -6.83 -7.89 -10.41
N PRO A 67 -6.73 -6.65 -10.94
CA PRO A 67 -5.80 -6.31 -12.01
C PRO A 67 -4.39 -6.01 -11.48
N HIS A 68 -3.75 -7.02 -10.89
CA HIS A 68 -2.37 -6.93 -10.40
C HIS A 68 -1.40 -6.62 -11.52
N ARG A 69 -0.45 -5.72 -11.26
CA ARG A 69 0.62 -5.38 -12.19
C ARG A 69 1.93 -5.30 -11.43
N ILE A 70 2.95 -5.99 -11.92
CA ILE A 70 4.33 -5.91 -11.42
C ILE A 70 5.20 -5.64 -12.64
N PHE A 71 6.10 -4.69 -12.49
CA PHE A 71 7.10 -4.31 -13.45
C PHE A 71 8.48 -4.41 -12.80
N LEU A 72 9.42 -5.01 -13.54
CA LEU A 72 10.81 -5.11 -13.13
C LEU A 72 11.66 -4.36 -14.14
N SER A 73 12.58 -3.54 -13.64
CA SER A 73 13.60 -2.89 -14.46
C SER A 73 14.97 -3.04 -13.82
N GLY A 74 15.99 -3.03 -14.66
CA GLY A 74 17.38 -3.07 -14.24
C GLY A 74 18.02 -1.69 -14.35
N ALA A 75 18.91 -1.39 -13.43
CA ALA A 75 19.76 -0.21 -13.41
C ALA A 75 21.20 -0.61 -13.06
N ASP A 76 22.15 0.32 -13.26
CA ASP A 76 23.56 0.14 -12.92
C ASP A 76 24.23 -1.08 -13.57
N GLY A 77 23.87 -1.40 -14.83
CA GLY A 77 24.46 -2.51 -15.60
C GLY A 77 23.65 -3.82 -15.52
N LEU A 78 22.56 -3.86 -14.75
CA LEU A 78 21.61 -4.96 -14.75
C LEU A 78 20.57 -4.78 -15.87
N LYS A 79 20.28 -5.85 -16.60
CA LYS A 79 19.22 -5.89 -17.62
C LYS A 79 18.24 -7.02 -17.32
N VAL A 80 16.94 -6.72 -17.32
CA VAL A 80 15.88 -7.74 -17.21
C VAL A 80 15.58 -8.27 -18.61
N LEU A 81 15.73 -9.59 -18.82
CA LEU A 81 15.55 -10.23 -20.12
C LEU A 81 14.13 -10.76 -20.33
N ASN A 82 13.59 -11.42 -19.30
CA ASN A 82 12.26 -12.04 -19.33
C ASN A 82 11.71 -12.08 -17.89
N ALA A 83 10.41 -11.88 -17.72
CA ALA A 83 9.75 -12.00 -16.44
C ALA A 83 8.31 -12.54 -16.60
N ASP A 84 7.99 -13.67 -15.97
CA ASP A 84 6.61 -14.15 -15.79
C ASP A 84 6.10 -13.67 -14.44
N LEU A 85 5.47 -12.49 -14.45
CA LEU A 85 5.05 -11.77 -13.23
C LEU A 85 3.55 -11.86 -12.96
N LYS A 86 2.85 -12.79 -13.61
CA LYS A 86 1.43 -13.01 -13.35
C LYS A 86 1.26 -13.82 -12.06
N LEU A 87 0.54 -13.27 -11.09
CA LEU A 87 0.20 -13.97 -9.85
C LEU A 87 -0.54 -15.27 -10.16
N LYS A 88 -0.04 -16.38 -9.62
CA LYS A 88 -0.58 -17.73 -9.75
C LYS A 88 -0.41 -18.43 -8.40
N GLY A 89 -1.33 -19.31 -8.05
CA GLY A 89 -1.30 -20.02 -6.77
C GLY A 89 -2.51 -20.93 -6.58
N PRO A 90 -2.52 -21.76 -5.53
CA PRO A 90 -3.72 -22.48 -5.14
C PRO A 90 -4.80 -21.53 -4.63
N VAL A 91 -6.06 -21.97 -4.74
CA VAL A 91 -7.24 -21.22 -4.29
C VAL A 91 -7.38 -21.38 -2.77
N HIS A 92 -7.69 -20.29 -2.06
CA HIS A 92 -7.87 -20.31 -0.62
C HIS A 92 -9.10 -21.17 -0.23
N PRO A 93 -8.96 -22.15 0.69
CA PRO A 93 -9.97 -23.18 0.93
C PRO A 93 -11.31 -22.64 1.46
N LYS A 94 -11.28 -21.49 2.15
CA LYS A 94 -12.48 -20.85 2.72
C LYS A 94 -12.96 -19.63 1.92
N LYS A 95 -12.17 -19.16 0.95
CA LYS A 95 -12.40 -17.87 0.26
C LYS A 95 -11.96 -18.02 -1.19
N THR A 96 -12.84 -18.56 -2.03
CA THR A 96 -12.52 -19.04 -3.38
C THR A 96 -12.08 -17.96 -4.38
N GLU A 97 -12.28 -16.69 -4.04
CA GLU A 97 -11.87 -15.54 -4.85
C GLU A 97 -10.41 -15.13 -4.63
N TYR A 98 -9.69 -15.80 -3.72
CA TYR A 98 -8.36 -15.43 -3.26
C TYR A 98 -7.37 -16.55 -3.44
N PHE A 99 -6.11 -16.19 -3.67
CA PHE A 99 -5.01 -17.14 -3.57
C PHE A 99 -4.75 -17.51 -2.11
N GLU A 100 -4.54 -18.79 -1.81
CA GLU A 100 -4.06 -19.26 -0.50
C GLU A 100 -2.64 -18.74 -0.25
N TYR A 101 -1.80 -18.82 -1.28
CA TYR A 101 -0.50 -18.19 -1.36
C TYR A 101 -0.16 -17.95 -2.84
N VAL A 102 0.76 -17.03 -3.10
CA VAL A 102 1.28 -16.78 -4.45
C VAL A 102 2.53 -17.62 -4.66
N LYS A 103 2.58 -18.37 -5.76
CA LYS A 103 3.79 -19.09 -6.17
C LYS A 103 4.90 -18.08 -6.55
N PRO A 104 6.18 -18.39 -6.29
CA PRO A 104 7.28 -17.52 -6.69
C PRO A 104 7.23 -17.17 -8.19
N LEU A 105 7.40 -15.89 -8.49
CA LEU A 105 7.39 -15.35 -9.84
C LEU A 105 8.81 -15.37 -10.41
N THR A 106 9.01 -15.98 -11.57
CA THR A 106 10.35 -16.18 -12.12
C THR A 106 10.74 -15.09 -13.11
N PHE A 107 11.97 -14.60 -13.01
CA PHE A 107 12.54 -13.67 -13.98
C PHE A 107 14.01 -13.96 -14.26
N GLN A 108 14.48 -13.45 -15.39
CA GLN A 108 15.83 -13.62 -15.90
C GLN A 108 16.51 -12.26 -16.06
N VAL A 109 17.77 -12.21 -15.66
CA VAL A 109 18.60 -11.01 -15.74
C VAL A 109 19.96 -11.31 -16.37
N GLU A 110 20.57 -10.28 -16.90
CA GLU A 110 21.92 -10.25 -17.41
C GLU A 110 22.69 -9.12 -16.73
N GLY A 111 23.96 -9.36 -16.40
CA GLY A 111 24.80 -8.40 -15.68
C GLY A 111 24.57 -8.42 -14.16
N LYS A 112 25.07 -7.38 -13.50
CA LYS A 112 24.93 -7.11 -12.06
C LYS A 112 24.54 -5.65 -11.89
N GLY A 113 23.87 -5.32 -10.79
CA GLY A 113 23.44 -3.95 -10.54
C GLY A 113 22.22 -3.89 -9.62
N LYS A 114 21.32 -2.95 -9.89
CA LYS A 114 20.09 -2.77 -9.11
C LYS A 114 18.87 -3.25 -9.88
N LEU A 115 18.08 -4.10 -9.25
CA LEU A 115 16.75 -4.46 -9.69
C LEU A 115 15.75 -3.51 -9.04
N GLN A 116 14.98 -2.79 -9.84
CA GLN A 116 13.87 -1.96 -9.39
C GLN A 116 12.56 -2.71 -9.65
N LEU A 117 11.72 -2.77 -8.62
CA LEU A 117 10.39 -3.34 -8.65
C LEU A 117 9.38 -2.23 -8.44
N ASP A 118 8.46 -2.11 -9.38
CA ASP A 118 7.27 -1.27 -9.29
C ASP A 118 6.03 -2.13 -9.45
N GLY A 119 5.06 -2.00 -8.56
CA GLY A 119 3.86 -2.81 -8.62
C GLY A 119 2.63 -2.13 -8.07
N LYS A 120 1.49 -2.54 -8.61
CA LYS A 120 0.16 -2.27 -8.09
C LYS A 120 -0.50 -3.62 -7.80
N LEU A 121 -0.68 -3.91 -6.52
CA LEU A 121 -1.20 -5.18 -6.02
C LEU A 121 -2.52 -4.94 -5.27
N PHE A 122 -3.43 -5.90 -5.32
CA PHE A 122 -4.74 -5.80 -4.67
C PHE A 122 -4.91 -6.94 -3.67
N TYR A 123 -4.99 -6.59 -2.40
CA TYR A 123 -5.12 -7.57 -1.33
C TYR A 123 -6.29 -7.20 -0.42
N CYS A 124 -6.83 -8.18 0.28
CA CYS A 124 -7.91 -7.95 1.24
C CYS A 124 -7.52 -8.46 2.62
N ASN A 125 -7.96 -7.74 3.65
CA ASN A 125 -7.91 -8.18 5.04
C ASN A 125 -9.21 -8.90 5.36
N PHE A 126 -9.12 -10.18 5.71
CA PHE A 126 -10.27 -11.04 5.96
C PHE A 126 -10.99 -10.77 7.27
N VAL A 127 -10.28 -10.26 8.27
CA VAL A 127 -10.84 -9.90 9.58
C VAL A 127 -11.61 -8.58 9.48
N LYS A 128 -11.01 -7.59 8.81
CA LYS A 128 -11.61 -6.26 8.60
C LYS A 128 -12.62 -6.22 7.45
N ASN A 129 -12.67 -7.27 6.61
CA ASN A 129 -13.50 -7.37 5.42
C ASN A 129 -13.35 -6.18 4.46
N ILE A 130 -12.09 -5.76 4.23
CA ILE A 130 -11.75 -4.64 3.34
C ILE A 130 -10.72 -5.08 2.31
N CYS A 131 -10.80 -4.49 1.11
CA CYS A 131 -9.87 -4.70 0.01
C CYS A 131 -9.14 -3.40 -0.31
N ILE A 132 -7.82 -3.48 -0.45
CA ILE A 132 -6.92 -2.32 -0.49
C ILE A 132 -5.98 -2.47 -1.69
N PRO A 133 -5.90 -1.46 -2.57
CA PRO A 133 -4.82 -1.38 -3.55
C PRO A 133 -3.52 -0.94 -2.85
N ALA A 134 -2.45 -1.71 -2.99
CA ALA A 134 -1.10 -1.34 -2.60
C ALA A 134 -0.27 -0.92 -3.81
N LYS A 135 0.49 0.17 -3.64
CA LYS A 135 1.59 0.52 -4.53
C LYS A 135 2.89 0.05 -3.86
N VAL A 136 3.64 -0.81 -4.53
CA VAL A 136 4.94 -1.32 -4.07
C VAL A 136 6.03 -0.70 -4.93
N ASN A 137 7.05 -0.11 -4.28
CA ASN A 137 8.28 0.32 -4.94
C ASN A 137 9.46 -0.17 -4.08
N LYS A 138 10.31 -1.01 -4.66
CA LYS A 138 11.46 -1.62 -3.97
C LYS A 138 12.66 -1.68 -4.90
N SER A 139 13.85 -1.61 -4.31
CA SER A 139 15.12 -1.81 -5.01
C SER A 139 15.89 -2.93 -4.33
N PHE A 140 16.48 -3.81 -5.13
CA PHE A 140 17.30 -4.94 -4.69
C PHE A 140 18.65 -4.89 -5.39
N SER A 141 19.72 -5.27 -4.70
CA SER A 141 21.04 -5.45 -5.32
C SER A 141 21.17 -6.89 -5.81
N ILE A 142 21.58 -7.07 -7.07
CA ILE A 142 21.75 -8.37 -7.74
C ILE A 142 23.16 -8.51 -8.31
#